data_AF-Q3MDU7-F1
#
_entry.id   AF-Q3MDU7-F1
#
_cell.length_a   1.000
_cell.length_b   1.000
_cell.length_c   1.000
_cell.angle_alpha   90.00
_cell.angle_beta   90.00
_cell.angle_gamma   90.00
#
_symmetry.space_group_name_H-M   'P 1'
#
loop_
_entity.id
_entity.type
_entity.pdbx_description
1 polymer ?
#
loop_
_entity_poly.entity_id
_entity_poly.type
_entity_poly.pdbx_seq_one_letter_code
_entity_poly.pdbx_strand_id
1 'polypeptide(L)'
;MDCVTSKQNSLPASLPCYNYEIFEMETSMNPQSDVLLELCDFLYPRSPYYGQFKPEYLAFNANLQEFSQRVNYICNLQTGGKITPEEAYKQIHLLWKQLKHAKKSIEVV
;
A
#
# COMPACT_ATOMS: atom_id res chain seq x y z
N MET A 1 -37.83 19.96 1.19
CA MET A 1 -37.70 19.48 -0.20
C MET A 1 -36.22 19.53 -0.48
N ASP A 2 -35.53 18.48 -0.06
CA ASP A 2 -34.07 18.46 -0.01
C ASP A 2 -33.54 17.74 -1.25
N CYS A 3 -32.78 18.46 -2.07
CA CYS A 3 -32.05 17.87 -3.19
C CYS A 3 -30.64 17.54 -2.71
N VAL A 4 -30.39 16.23 -2.62
CA VAL A 4 -29.13 15.60 -2.24
C VAL A 4 -28.03 15.94 -3.24
N THR A 5 -27.03 16.72 -2.84
CA THR A 5 -25.76 16.81 -3.56
C THR A 5 -24.87 15.64 -3.20
N SER A 6 -24.62 14.80 -4.21
CA SER A 6 -23.68 13.69 -4.28
C SER A 6 -22.34 14.00 -3.61
N LYS A 7 -22.04 13.30 -2.51
CA LYS A 7 -20.65 13.10 -2.07
C LYS A 7 -20.06 12.00 -2.93
N GLN A 8 -19.20 12.38 -3.87
CA GLN A 8 -18.26 11.44 -4.49
C GLN A 8 -17.35 10.88 -3.40
N ASN A 9 -17.57 9.61 -3.06
CA ASN A 9 -16.65 8.83 -2.26
C ASN A 9 -15.35 8.66 -3.06
N SER A 10 -14.38 9.54 -2.79
CA SER A 10 -12.98 9.30 -3.11
C SER A 10 -12.51 8.07 -2.35
N LEU A 11 -12.28 6.97 -3.08
CA LEU A 11 -11.63 5.78 -2.56
C LEU A 11 -10.28 6.17 -1.92
N PRO A 12 -9.95 5.69 -0.71
CA PRO A 12 -8.66 5.98 -0.10
C PRO A 12 -7.56 5.42 -1.00
N ALA A 13 -6.58 6.27 -1.30
CA ALA A 13 -5.36 5.89 -1.97
C ALA A 13 -4.64 4.85 -1.11
N SER A 14 -4.90 3.58 -1.39
CA SER A 14 -4.21 2.40 -0.88
C SER A 14 -3.76 2.44 0.58
N LEU A 15 -4.54 1.77 1.42
CA LEU A 15 -4.10 1.42 2.76
C LEU A 15 -2.82 0.57 2.64
N PRO A 16 -1.67 1.00 3.20
CA PRO A 16 -0.54 0.10 3.38
C PRO A 16 -1.01 -1.05 4.27
N CYS A 17 -0.47 -2.26 4.08
CA CYS A 17 -0.78 -3.44 4.88
C CYS A 17 -0.50 -3.27 6.39
N TYR A 18 0.03 -2.10 6.80
CA TYR A 18 0.42 -1.75 8.15
C TYR A 18 -0.58 -0.90 8.95
N ASN A 19 -1.75 -0.54 8.41
CA ASN A 19 -2.71 0.30 9.14
C ASN A 19 -3.98 -0.43 9.59
N TYR A 20 -3.81 -1.44 10.47
CA TYR A 20 -4.87 -1.88 11.38
C TYR A 20 -4.53 -1.64 12.86
N GLU A 21 -3.34 -1.14 13.21
CA GLU A 21 -2.91 -1.06 14.62
C GLU A 21 -3.24 0.25 15.36
N ILE A 22 -4.03 1.16 14.80
CA ILE A 22 -4.44 2.38 15.53
C ILE A 22 -5.93 2.67 15.33
N PHE A 23 -6.80 1.75 15.77
CA PHE A 23 -8.13 2.11 16.29
C PHE A 23 -8.68 0.96 17.16
N GLU A 24 -8.80 1.28 18.45
CA GLU A 24 -9.61 0.63 19.50
C GLU A 24 -9.19 -0.76 20.04
N MET A 25 -8.61 -0.73 21.24
CA MET A 25 -8.88 -1.72 22.28
C MET A 25 -10.40 -1.83 22.48
N GLU A 26 -10.94 -3.05 22.36
CA GLU A 26 -12.35 -3.45 22.48
C GLU A 26 -13.17 -3.42 21.17
N THR A 27 -13.14 -4.53 20.43
CA THR A 27 -14.35 -5.24 19.95
C THR A 27 -13.97 -6.59 19.35
N SER A 28 -14.91 -7.54 19.42
CA SER A 28 -14.82 -8.96 19.05
C SER A 28 -13.95 -9.32 17.83
N MET A 29 -13.24 -10.45 17.91
CA MET A 29 -12.60 -11.11 16.77
C MET A 29 -13.50 -11.05 15.53
N ASN A 30 -13.05 -10.30 14.51
CA ASN A 30 -13.74 -10.19 13.25
C ASN A 30 -13.08 -11.17 12.26
N PRO A 31 -13.71 -12.33 11.95
CA PRO A 31 -13.11 -13.30 11.03
C PRO A 31 -12.87 -12.75 9.62
N GLN A 32 -13.48 -11.61 9.24
CA GLN A 32 -13.20 -10.95 7.97
C GLN A 32 -11.87 -10.19 7.96
N SER A 33 -11.37 -9.70 9.12
CA SER A 33 -10.09 -8.99 9.16
C SER A 33 -8.90 -9.92 9.02
N ASP A 34 -8.99 -11.13 9.59
CA ASP A 34 -7.92 -12.13 9.55
C ASP A 34 -7.69 -12.64 8.12
N VAL A 35 -8.77 -12.87 7.37
CA VAL A 35 -8.70 -13.28 5.96
C VAL A 35 -8.08 -12.19 5.08
N LEU A 36 -8.36 -10.92 5.38
CA LEU A 36 -7.77 -9.80 4.63
C LEU A 36 -6.27 -9.66 4.91
N LEU A 37 -5.84 -9.88 6.16
CA LEU A 37 -4.42 -9.94 6.53
C LEU A 37 -3.70 -11.10 5.84
N GLU A 38 -4.30 -12.30 5.85
CA GLU A 38 -3.74 -13.48 5.21
C GLU A 38 -3.62 -13.31 3.69
N LEU A 39 -4.63 -12.71 3.06
CA LEU A 39 -4.59 -12.40 1.63
C LEU A 39 -3.49 -11.39 1.29
N CYS A 40 -3.30 -10.37 2.14
CA CYS A 40 -2.22 -9.41 1.96
C CYS A 40 -0.86 -10.10 2.05
N ASP A 41 -0.61 -10.94 3.06
CA ASP A 41 0.67 -11.65 3.17
C ASP A 41 0.90 -12.64 2.01
N PHE A 42 -0.16 -13.26 1.49
CA PHE A 42 -0.09 -14.12 0.30
C PHE A 42 0.26 -13.34 -0.98
N LEU A 43 -0.41 -12.19 -1.20
CA LEU A 43 -0.19 -11.38 -2.39
C LEU A 43 1.13 -10.59 -2.31
N TYR A 44 1.57 -10.20 -1.12
CA TYR A 44 2.69 -9.29 -0.90
C TYR A 44 3.83 -9.97 -0.11
N PRO A 45 4.45 -11.05 -0.63
CA PRO A 45 5.46 -11.81 0.11
C PRO A 45 6.70 -10.96 0.39
N ARG A 46 6.98 -10.73 1.67
CA ARG A 46 8.12 -9.92 2.13
C ARG A 46 9.40 -10.75 2.14
N SER A 47 10.45 -10.20 1.53
CA SER A 47 11.79 -10.79 1.56
C SER A 47 12.55 -10.34 2.80
N PRO A 48 13.32 -11.22 3.46
CA PRO A 48 14.19 -10.81 4.55
C PRO A 48 15.18 -9.72 4.11
N TYR A 49 15.47 -8.79 5.03
CA TYR A 49 16.45 -7.73 4.79
C TYR A 49 17.84 -8.19 5.23
N TYR A 50 18.80 -8.19 4.30
CA TYR A 50 20.18 -8.62 4.53
C TYR A 50 21.20 -7.47 4.57
N GLY A 51 20.72 -6.22 4.61
CA GLY A 51 21.59 -5.03 4.66
C GLY A 51 22.03 -4.66 6.07
N GLN A 52 22.68 -3.50 6.20
CA GLN A 52 23.11 -2.99 7.50
C GLN A 52 21.90 -2.75 8.41
N PHE A 53 21.96 -3.28 9.63
CA PHE A 53 20.90 -3.06 10.61
C PHE A 53 20.88 -1.60 11.09
N LYS A 54 19.94 -0.84 10.55
CA LYS A 54 19.51 0.48 11.03
C LYS A 54 17.99 0.58 10.92
N PRO A 55 17.28 1.11 11.94
CA PRO A 55 15.82 1.23 11.89
C PRO A 55 15.31 1.94 10.63
N GLU A 56 15.99 3.00 10.20
CA GLU A 56 15.63 3.79 9.02
C GLU A 56 15.78 2.97 7.73
N TYR A 57 16.81 2.11 7.66
CA TYR A 57 17.04 1.25 6.50
C TYR A 57 16.03 0.12 6.44
N LEU A 58 15.66 -0.45 7.59
CA LEU A 58 14.62 -1.48 7.66
C LEU A 58 13.25 -0.91 7.25
N ALA A 59 12.89 0.26 7.78
CA ALA A 59 11.67 0.96 7.42
C ALA A 59 11.63 1.33 5.94
N PHE A 60 12.73 1.85 5.38
CA PHE A 60 12.79 2.13 3.95
C PHE A 60 12.72 0.88 3.08
N ASN A 61 13.41 -0.19 3.48
CA ASN A 61 13.32 -1.47 2.79
C ASN A 61 11.87 -1.98 2.75
N ALA A 62 11.11 -1.85 3.84
CA ALA A 62 9.68 -2.20 3.84
C ALA A 62 8.88 -1.40 2.80
N ASN A 63 9.09 -0.08 2.74
CA ASN A 63 8.46 0.79 1.73
C ASN A 63 8.87 0.41 0.30
N LEU A 64 10.14 0.05 0.09
CA LEU A 64 10.67 -0.35 -1.20
C LEU A 64 10.07 -1.68 -1.66
N GLN A 65 9.93 -2.65 -0.74
CA GLN A 65 9.30 -3.92 -1.02
C GLN A 65 7.83 -3.74 -1.39
N GLU A 66 7.06 -2.95 -0.63
CA GLU A 66 5.67 -2.62 -0.97
C GLU A 66 5.56 -1.97 -2.36
N PHE A 67 6.40 -0.97 -2.65
CA PHE A 67 6.46 -0.33 -3.96
C PHE A 67 6.66 -1.35 -5.08
N SER A 68 7.67 -2.21 -4.94
CA SER A 68 8.05 -3.17 -5.98
C SER A 68 6.93 -4.18 -6.28
N GLN A 69 6.27 -4.69 -5.26
CA GLN A 69 5.19 -5.66 -5.43
C GLN A 69 3.96 -5.01 -6.04
N ARG A 70 3.57 -3.81 -5.58
CA ARG A 70 2.40 -3.10 -6.11
C ARG A 70 2.60 -2.69 -7.57
N VAL A 71 3.80 -2.25 -7.94
CA VAL A 71 4.17 -2.02 -9.35
C VAL A 71 4.02 -3.30 -10.16
N ASN A 72 4.50 -4.45 -9.66
CA ASN A 72 4.37 -5.73 -10.35
C ASN A 72 2.89 -6.09 -10.59
N TYR A 73 2.03 -5.94 -9.59
CA TYR A 73 0.60 -6.17 -9.74
C TYR A 73 -0.07 -5.25 -10.76
N ILE A 74 0.25 -3.96 -10.74
CA ILE A 74 -0.27 -3.00 -11.71
C ILE A 74 0.13 -3.42 -13.13
N CYS A 75 1.39 -3.78 -13.34
CA CYS A 75 1.88 -4.26 -14.64
C CYS A 75 1.18 -5.55 -15.07
N ASN A 76 0.93 -6.49 -14.16
CA ASN A 76 0.21 -7.73 -14.46
C ASN A 76 -1.26 -7.46 -14.82
N LEU A 77 -1.93 -6.54 -14.12
CA LEU A 77 -3.30 -6.12 -14.43
C LEU A 77 -3.38 -5.46 -15.81
N GLN A 78 -2.41 -4.62 -16.14
CA GLN A 78 -2.33 -3.98 -17.45
C GLN A 78 -2.06 -5.01 -18.55
N THR A 79 -1.11 -5.93 -18.34
CA THR A 79 -0.80 -7.02 -19.27
C THR A 79 -2.02 -7.93 -19.51
N GLY A 80 -2.79 -8.19 -18.45
CA GLY A 80 -4.05 -8.94 -18.53
C GLY A 80 -5.24 -8.13 -19.07
N GLY A 81 -5.04 -6.88 -19.51
CA GLY A 81 -6.07 -6.02 -20.09
C GLY A 81 -7.13 -5.54 -19.11
N LYS A 82 -6.89 -5.63 -17.79
CA LYS A 82 -7.84 -5.21 -16.74
C LYS A 82 -7.84 -3.70 -16.51
N ILE A 83 -6.71 -3.05 -16.78
CA ILE A 83 -6.54 -1.60 -16.72
C ILE A 83 -5.83 -1.11 -17.97
N THR A 84 -6.04 0.16 -18.33
CA THR A 84 -5.36 0.76 -19.49
C THR A 84 -3.90 1.10 -19.15
N PRO A 85 -3.03 1.27 -20.18
CA PRO A 85 -1.67 1.74 -19.96
C PRO A 85 -1.60 3.09 -19.23
N GLU A 86 -2.51 4.02 -19.52
CA GLU A 86 -2.56 5.34 -18.89
C GLU A 86 -2.91 5.23 -17.40
N GLU A 87 -3.84 4.34 -17.07
CA GLU A 87 -4.25 4.10 -15.68
C GLU A 87 -3.11 3.44 -14.89
N ALA A 88 -2.45 2.45 -15.48
CA ALA A 88 -1.26 1.83 -14.90
C ALA A 88 -0.15 2.87 -14.63
N TYR A 89 0.13 3.74 -15.59
CA TYR A 89 1.11 4.81 -15.46
C TYR A 89 0.78 5.78 -14.30
N LYS A 90 -0.49 6.21 -14.20
CA LYS A 90 -0.94 7.10 -13.11
C LYS A 90 -0.75 6.47 -11.74
N GLN A 91 -1.12 5.19 -11.60
CA GLN A 91 -0.99 4.48 -10.33
C GLN A 91 0.49 4.29 -9.94
N ILE A 92 1.35 3.87 -10.87
CA ILE A 92 2.80 3.75 -10.63
C ILE A 92 3.40 5.11 -10.27
N HIS A 93 2.98 6.19 -10.92
CA HIS A 93 3.44 7.53 -10.61
C HIS A 93 3.06 7.98 -9.19
N LEU A 94 1.88 7.60 -8.70
CA LEU A 94 1.47 7.85 -7.32
C LEU A 94 2.34 7.06 -6.33
N LEU A 95 2.58 5.77 -6.59
CA LEU A 95 3.47 4.93 -5.79
C LEU A 95 4.89 5.51 -5.72
N TRP A 96 5.39 6.03 -6.85
CA TRP A 96 6.69 6.68 -6.89
C TRP A 96 6.75 7.94 -6.01
N LYS A 97 5.68 8.74 -5.99
CA LYS A 97 5.60 9.90 -5.08
C LYS A 97 5.64 9.47 -3.61
N GLN A 98 4.94 8.40 -3.25
CA GLN A 98 4.96 7.84 -1.89
C GLN A 98 6.36 7.34 -1.51
N LEU A 99 7.02 6.57 -2.38
CA LEU A 99 8.38 6.10 -2.15
C LEU A 99 9.38 7.25 -1.99
N LYS A 100 9.26 8.31 -2.81
CA LYS A 100 10.09 9.52 -2.66
C LYS A 100 9.89 10.20 -1.32
N HIS A 101 8.67 10.21 -0.79
CA HIS A 101 8.39 10.75 0.54
C HIS A 101 9.06 9.90 1.62
N ALA A 102 8.94 8.57 1.54
CA ALA A 102 9.60 7.64 2.46
C ALA A 102 11.14 7.70 2.40
N LYS A 103 11.73 8.06 1.24
CA LYS A 103 13.17 8.28 1.15
C LYS A 103 13.63 9.50 1.94
N LYS A 104 12.85 10.59 1.92
CA LYS A 104 13.20 11.84 2.61
C LYS A 104 13.34 11.66 4.11
N SER A 105 12.58 10.73 4.73
CA SER A 105 12.72 10.45 6.16
C SER A 105 14.05 9.81 6.55
N ILE A 106 14.85 9.33 5.59
CA ILE A 106 16.19 8.77 5.80
C ILE A 106 17.28 9.84 5.58
N GLU A 107 16.99 10.85 4.74
CA GLU A 107 17.92 11.94 4.41
C GLU A 107 18.07 12.98 5.53
N VAL A 108 17.28 12.88 6.61
CA VAL A 108 17.32 13.80 7.77
C VAL A 108 18.34 13.35 8.85
N VAL A 109 19.22 12.40 8.54
CA VAL A 109 20.27 11.89 9.47
C VAL A 109 21.66 12.32 9.01
#